data_AF-A0A327K2B7-F1
#
_entry.id   AF-A0A327K2B7-F1
#
_cell.length_a   1.000
_cell.length_b   1.000
_cell.length_c   1.000
_cell.angle_alpha   90.00
_cell.angle_beta   90.00
_cell.angle_gamma   90.00
#
_symmetry.space_group_name_H-M   'P 1'
#
loop_
_entity.id
_entity.type
_entity.pdbx_description
1 polymer ?
#
loop_
_entity_poly.entity_id
_entity_poly.type
_entity_poly.pdbx_seq_one_letter_code
_entity_poly.pdbx_strand_id
1 'polypeptide(L)'
;MRVLAVDQTVQEREGEPVVIGKTATLEVTPREAEVVTAAASSGTLSLALRSMADADDADTAIDRNRSSTVKVIRFGDEQLVKTQ
;
A
#
# COMPACT_ATOMS: atom_id res chain seq x y z
N MET A 1 -5.54 0.12 11.00
CA MET A 1 -6.70 -0.41 10.23
C MET A 1 -6.25 -1.34 9.09
N ARG A 2 -6.98 -2.43 8.87
CA ARG A 2 -6.82 -3.35 7.72
C ARG A 2 -8.18 -3.63 7.08
N VAL A 3 -8.20 -4.15 5.86
CA VAL A 3 -9.44 -4.59 5.18
C VAL A 3 -9.53 -6.11 5.32
N LEU A 4 -10.69 -6.60 5.79
CA LEU A 4 -10.98 -8.03 5.98
C LEU A 4 -11.71 -8.64 4.79
N ALA A 5 -12.61 -7.88 4.17
CA ALA A 5 -13.41 -8.35 3.04
C ALA A 5 -13.78 -7.19 2.12
N VAL A 6 -14.01 -7.50 0.84
CA VAL A 6 -14.55 -6.58 -0.16
C VAL A 6 -15.68 -7.28 -0.90
N ASP A 7 -16.85 -6.64 -0.99
CA ASP A 7 -17.95 -7.10 -1.84
C ASP A 7 -17.61 -6.77 -3.30
N GLN A 8 -17.04 -7.76 -3.98
CA GLN A 8 -16.54 -7.66 -5.34
C GLN A 8 -17.56 -8.22 -6.32
N THR A 9 -18.02 -7.37 -7.24
CA THR A 9 -18.73 -7.83 -8.44
C THR A 9 -17.76 -7.87 -9.61
N VAL A 10 -17.62 -9.02 -10.25
CA VAL A 10 -16.86 -9.16 -11.49
C VAL A 10 -17.75 -8.66 -12.64
N GLN A 11 -17.27 -7.67 -13.39
CA GLN A 11 -17.94 -7.17 -14.59
C GLN A 11 -16.97 -7.24 -15.77
N GLU A 12 -17.46 -7.56 -16.96
CA GLU A 12 -16.66 -7.44 -18.17
C GLU A 12 -16.76 -6.02 -18.70
N ARG A 13 -15.61 -5.34 -18.81
CA ARG A 13 -15.52 -4.07 -19.52
C ARG A 13 -14.51 -4.24 -20.64
N GLU A 14 -14.95 -3.98 -21.88
CA GLU A 14 -14.08 -4.06 -23.07
C GLU A 14 -13.45 -5.47 -23.28
N GLY A 15 -14.11 -6.52 -22.77
CA GLY A 15 -13.62 -7.90 -22.84
C GLY A 15 -12.66 -8.29 -21.71
N GLU A 16 -12.35 -7.38 -20.78
CA GLU A 16 -11.52 -7.66 -19.61
C GLU A 16 -12.36 -7.77 -18.33
N PRO A 17 -12.10 -8.77 -17.47
CA PRO A 17 -12.76 -8.88 -16.18
C PRO A 17 -12.28 -7.78 -15.24
N VAL A 18 -13.12 -6.78 -14.99
CA VAL A 18 -12.90 -5.72 -14.02
C VAL A 18 -13.61 -6.08 -12.72
N VAL A 19 -12.84 -6.08 -11.63
CA VAL A 19 -13.36 -6.31 -10.29
C VAL A 19 -13.78 -4.97 -9.68
N ILE A 20 -15.08 -4.76 -9.48
CA ILE A 20 -15.60 -3.57 -8.81
C ILE A 20 -15.98 -3.93 -7.38
N GLY A 21 -15.19 -3.46 -6.41
CA GLY A 21 -15.52 -3.53 -4.99
C GLY A 21 -16.38 -2.33 -4.59
N LYS A 22 -17.65 -2.55 -4.22
CA LYS A 22 -18.54 -1.45 -3.77
C LYS A 22 -18.50 -1.23 -2.26
N THR A 23 -18.21 -2.27 -1.50
CA THR A 23 -18.24 -2.27 -0.04
C THR A 23 -17.02 -2.97 0.51
N ALA A 24 -16.42 -2.45 1.58
CA ALA A 24 -15.30 -3.07 2.29
C ALA A 24 -15.59 -3.19 3.79
N THR A 25 -15.20 -4.32 4.38
CA THR A 25 -15.26 -4.58 5.83
C THR A 25 -13.89 -4.31 6.43
N LEU A 26 -13.80 -3.44 7.43
CA LEU A 26 -12.55 -3.00 8.03
C LEU A 26 -12.31 -3.66 9.39
N GLU A 27 -11.08 -4.11 9.64
CA GLU A 27 -10.56 -4.43 10.96
C GLU A 27 -10.04 -3.15 11.61
N VAL A 28 -10.66 -2.76 12.72
CA VAL A 28 -10.39 -1.51 13.44
C VAL A 28 -10.39 -1.73 14.95
N THR A 29 -9.61 -0.92 15.66
CA THR A 29 -9.71 -0.77 17.12
C THR A 29 -10.94 0.07 17.50
N PRO A 30 -11.40 0.06 18.77
CA PRO A 30 -12.53 0.88 19.20
C PRO A 30 -12.35 2.38 18.90
N ARG A 31 -11.14 2.92 19.15
CA ARG A 31 -10.82 4.31 18.85
C ARG A 31 -10.86 4.61 17.34
N GLU A 32 -10.35 3.70 16.52
CA GLU A 32 -10.40 3.83 15.07
C GLU A 32 -11.83 3.78 14.53
N ALA A 33 -12.70 2.95 15.12
CA ALA A 33 -14.12 2.87 14.75
C ALA A 33 -14.85 4.20 14.96
N GLU A 34 -14.66 4.85 16.11
CA GLU A 34 -15.24 6.17 16.40
C GLU A 34 -14.83 7.20 15.35
N VAL A 35 -13.54 7.22 14.97
CA VAL A 35 -13.00 8.14 13.94
C VAL A 35 -13.63 7.87 12.58
N VAL A 36 -13.72 6.62 12.14
CA VAL A 36 -14.30 6.27 10.83
C VAL A 36 -15.79 6.62 10.80
N THR A 37 -16.54 6.29 11.86
CA THR A 37 -17.97 6.62 11.94
C THR A 37 -18.20 8.12 11.94
N ALA A 38 -17.40 8.90 12.68
CA ALA A 38 -17.48 10.36 12.67
C ALA A 38 -17.11 10.96 11.31
N ALA A 39 -16.05 10.46 10.66
CA ALA A 39 -15.65 10.91 9.33
C ALA A 39 -16.76 10.62 8.29
N ALA A 40 -17.35 9.42 8.32
CA ALA A 40 -18.43 9.04 7.42
C ALA A 40 -19.73 9.83 7.66
N SER A 41 -20.04 10.20 8.91
CA SER A 41 -21.21 11.05 9.18
C SER A 41 -21.00 12.51 8.77
N SER A 42 -19.75 12.97 8.73
CA SER A 42 -19.40 14.33 8.32
C SER A 42 -19.44 14.55 6.80
N GLY A 43 -19.43 13.49 5.99
CA GLY A 43 -19.45 13.59 4.54
C GLY A 43 -19.01 12.31 3.82
N THR A 44 -18.56 12.44 2.57
CA THR A 44 -18.12 11.29 1.77
C THR A 44 -16.70 10.87 2.15
N LEU A 45 -16.55 9.63 2.63
CA LEU A 45 -15.26 8.99 2.82
C LEU A 45 -14.82 8.28 1.52
N SER A 46 -13.66 8.65 1.00
CA SER A 46 -13.03 7.96 -0.14
C SER A 46 -11.83 7.15 0.36
N LEU A 47 -11.74 5.90 -0.08
CA LEU A 47 -10.69 4.96 0.32
C LEU A 47 -9.99 4.42 -0.92
N ALA A 48 -8.67 4.47 -0.93
CA ALA A 48 -7.85 3.82 -1.95
C ALA A 48 -7.30 2.51 -1.38
N LEU A 49 -7.76 1.38 -1.93
CA LEU A 49 -7.30 0.06 -1.49
C LEU A 49 -5.94 -0.24 -2.12
N ARG A 50 -4.98 -0.65 -1.29
CA ARG A 50 -3.67 -1.14 -1.73
C ARG A 50 -3.63 -2.66 -1.62
N SER A 51 -2.99 -3.30 -2.59
CA SER A 51 -2.73 -4.74 -2.57
C SER A 51 -1.95 -5.10 -1.32
N MET A 52 -2.27 -6.24 -0.71
CA MET A 52 -1.51 -6.77 0.41
C MET A 52 -0.07 -7.13 0.01
N ALA A 53 0.14 -7.57 -1.24
CA ALA A 53 1.48 -7.90 -1.74
C ALA A 53 2.39 -6.66 -1.80
N ASP A 54 1.81 -5.49 -2.12
CA ASP A 54 2.57 -4.24 -2.25
C ASP A 54 2.69 -3.50 -0.90
N ALA A 55 1.93 -3.91 0.11
CA ALA A 55 1.87 -3.22 1.41
C ALA A 55 3.16 -3.41 2.22
N ASP A 56 3.83 -4.55 2.09
CA ASP A 56 5.05 -4.88 2.84
C ASP A 56 6.30 -4.14 2.28
N ASP A 57 6.30 -3.77 0.99
CA ASP A 57 7.42 -3.06 0.36
C ASP A 57 7.45 -1.57 0.69
N ALA A 58 6.31 -0.97 1.05
CA ALA A 58 6.22 0.46 1.33
C ALA A 58 6.91 0.86 2.65
N ASP A 59 6.98 -0.05 3.63
CA ASP A 59 7.63 0.23 4.92
C ASP A 59 9.17 0.26 4.81
N THR A 60 9.74 -0.28 3.73
CA THR A 60 11.18 -0.19 3.41
C THR A 60 11.55 1.01 2.51
N ALA A 61 10.57 1.76 2.00
CA ALA A 61 10.83 2.93 1.17
C ALA A 61 11.11 4.20 2.00
N ILE A 62 10.66 4.25 3.27
CA ILE A 62 10.79 5.42 4.13
C ILE A 62 12.18 5.49 4.83
N ASP A 63 13.01 4.45 4.70
CA ASP A 63 14.36 4.37 5.31
C ASP A 63 15.52 4.23 4.30
N ARG A 64 15.38 4.78 3.08
CA ARG A 64 16.48 4.77 2.09
C ARG A 64 17.40 5.99 2.15
N ASN A 65 17.27 6.85 3.17
CA ASN A 65 17.96 8.14 3.20
C ASN A 65 19.23 8.23 4.08
N ARG A 66 19.93 7.13 4.45
CA ARG A 66 21.19 7.24 5.25
C ARG A 66 22.31 6.21 4.99
N SER A 67 22.51 5.71 3.77
CA SER A 67 23.87 5.25 3.40
C SER A 67 23.97 5.08 1.89
N SER A 68 24.51 6.09 1.23
CA SER A 68 24.95 5.97 -0.15
C SER A 68 26.26 5.17 -0.17
N THR A 69 26.14 3.84 -0.19
CA THR A 69 27.24 2.93 -0.53
C THR A 69 27.00 2.42 -1.94
N VAL A 70 27.84 2.86 -2.88
CA VAL A 70 27.79 2.44 -4.29
C VAL A 70 28.70 1.22 -4.47
N LYS A 71 28.15 0.11 -4.98
CA LYS A 71 28.93 -1.05 -5.42
C LYS A 71 29.47 -0.77 -6.82
N VAL A 72 30.78 -0.66 -6.97
CA VAL A 72 31.47 -0.47 -8.26
C VAL A 72 32.18 -1.75 -8.64
N ILE A 73 31.95 -2.23 -9.86
CA ILE A 73 32.68 -3.37 -10.43
C ILE A 73 33.60 -2.82 -11.52
N ARG A 74 34.91 -2.99 -11.37
CA ARG A 74 35.89 -2.57 -12.36
C ARG A 74 36.89 -3.68 -12.59
N PHE A 75 37.03 -4.12 -13.85
CA PHE A 75 37.93 -5.21 -14.26
C PHE A 75 37.72 -6.57 -13.56
N GLY A 76 36.53 -6.81 -12.99
CA GLY A 76 36.20 -8.08 -12.32
C GLY A 76 36.33 -8.03 -10.80
N ASP A 77 36.92 -6.97 -10.24
CA ASP A 77 36.99 -6.77 -8.79
C ASP A 77 35.79 -5.92 -8.30
N GLU A 78 35.14 -6.39 -7.24
CA GLU A 78 34.01 -5.70 -6.61
C GLU A 78 34.51 -4.79 -5.49
N GLN A 79 34.17 -3.49 -5.55
CA GLN A 79 34.53 -2.51 -4.52
C GLN A 79 33.30 -1.74 -4.03
N LEU A 80 33.08 -1.75 -2.72
CA LEU A 80 32.05 -0.95 -2.05
C LEU A 80 32.61 0.44 -1.70
N VAL A 81 32.02 1.49 -2.27
CA VAL A 81 32.45 2.89 -2.08
C VAL A 81 31.36 3.65 -1.34
N LYS A 82 31.66 4.16 -0.15
CA LYS A 82 30.77 5.09 0.55
C LYS A 82 30.89 6.47 -0.11
N THR A 83 29.80 6.98 -0.65
CA THR A 83 29.71 8.36 -1.15
C THR A 83 29.23 9.25 -0.01
N GLN A 84 29.97 10.32 0.27
CA GLN A 84 29.67 11.33 1.29
C GLN A 84 28.79 12.43 0.71
#